data_AF-A0A441ULB6-F1
#
_entry.id   AF-A0A441ULB6-F1
#
_cell.length_a   1.000
_cell.length_b   1.000
_cell.length_c   1.000
_cell.angle_alpha   90.00
_cell.angle_beta   90.00
_cell.angle_gamma   90.00
#
_symmetry.space_group_name_H-M   'P 1'
#
loop_
_entity.id
_entity.type
_entity.pdbx_description
1 polymer ?
#
loop_
_entity_poly.entity_id
_entity_poly.type
_entity_poly.pdbx_seq_one_letter_code
_entity_poly.pdbx_strand_id
1 'polypeptide(L)'
;MNRFLFAAADFLSRPPGFYLLIAAMVACTAMVPFGLTNVVTYALSVAAIVITGVVLIQGYRDTAAIHAKLDEIIVALQETRNNVVGLEHAEPEEIKAHLARLEMEAAEADRKAEEDGASAA
;
A
#
# COMPACT_ATOMS: atom_id res chain seq x y z
N MET A 1 -17.95 -14.89 -9.71
CA MET A 1 -17.12 -15.31 -8.57
C MET A 1 -16.44 -14.15 -7.84
N ASN A 2 -15.86 -13.16 -8.53
CA ASN A 2 -15.10 -12.08 -7.88
C ASN A 2 -15.91 -11.21 -6.90
N ARG A 3 -17.19 -10.93 -7.17
CA ARG A 3 -18.01 -10.04 -6.31
C ARG A 3 -18.21 -10.56 -4.88
N PHE A 4 -18.28 -11.88 -4.68
CA PHE A 4 -18.42 -12.47 -3.36
C PHE A 4 -17.11 -12.41 -2.57
N LEU A 5 -15.98 -12.68 -3.22
CA LEU A 5 -14.66 -12.51 -2.61
C LEU A 5 -14.41 -11.04 -2.25
N PHE A 6 -14.76 -10.11 -3.13
CA PHE A 6 -14.66 -8.67 -2.85
C PHE A 6 -15.62 -8.20 -1.76
N ALA A 7 -16.86 -8.70 -1.71
CA ALA A 7 -17.81 -8.33 -0.65
C ALA A 7 -17.39 -8.90 0.71
N ALA A 8 -16.91 -10.15 0.75
CA ALA A 8 -16.37 -10.75 1.96
C ALA A 8 -15.11 -10.00 2.43
N ALA A 9 -14.23 -9.64 1.50
CA ALA A 9 -13.05 -8.82 1.77
C ALA A 9 -13.40 -7.45 2.33
N ASP A 10 -14.29 -6.71 1.68
CA ASP A 10 -14.69 -5.37 2.11
C ASP A 10 -15.40 -5.40 3.46
N PHE A 11 -16.13 -6.48 3.74
CA PHE A 11 -16.76 -6.67 5.05
C PHE A 11 -15.73 -6.96 6.13
N LEU A 12 -14.74 -7.82 5.84
CA LEU A 12 -13.71 -8.24 6.79
C LEU A 12 -12.75 -7.11 7.16
N SER A 13 -12.48 -6.21 6.21
CA SER A 13 -11.57 -5.08 6.38
C SER A 13 -12.22 -3.84 6.99
N ARG A 14 -13.53 -3.89 7.28
CA ARG A 14 -14.23 -2.84 8.02
C ARG A 14 -14.21 -3.12 9.52
N PRO A 15 -14.30 -2.10 10.39
CA PRO A 15 -14.33 -2.26 11.85
C PRO A 15 -15.26 -3.39 12.36
N PRO A 16 -16.51 -3.55 11.87
CA PRO A 16 -17.36 -4.68 12.28
C PRO A 16 -16.82 -6.07 11.91
N GLY A 17 -16.17 -6.23 10.75
CA GLY A 17 -15.57 -7.50 10.34
C GLY A 17 -14.38 -7.90 11.21
N PHE A 18 -13.60 -6.91 11.64
CA PHE A 18 -12.50 -7.11 12.58
C PHE A 18 -12.99 -7.64 13.94
N TYR A 19 -14.06 -7.06 14.51
CA TYR A 19 -14.63 -7.56 15.75
C TYR A 19 -15.19 -8.99 15.62
N LEU A 20 -15.78 -9.32 14.46
CA LEU A 20 -16.27 -10.67 14.18
C LEU A 20 -15.10 -11.68 14.14
N LEU A 21 -13.98 -11.32 13.52
CA LEU A 21 -12.77 -12.14 13.51
C LEU A 21 -12.22 -12.38 14.92
N ILE A 22 -12.16 -11.33 15.75
CA ILE A 22 -11.73 -11.47 17.15
C ILE A 22 -12.67 -12.43 17.89
N ALA A 23 -13.98 -12.26 17.74
CA ALA A 23 -14.96 -13.14 18.38
C ALA A 23 -14.81 -14.61 17.92
N ALA A 24 -14.61 -14.83 16.61
CA ALA A 24 -14.37 -16.16 16.05
C ALA A 24 -13.06 -16.77 16.57
N MET A 25 -11.99 -15.99 16.70
CA MET A 25 -10.72 -16.42 17.24
C MET A 25 -10.82 -16.83 18.72
N VAL A 26 -11.55 -16.04 19.52
CA VAL A 26 -11.82 -16.36 20.93
C VAL A 26 -12.66 -17.63 21.04
N ALA A 27 -13.71 -17.78 20.22
CA ALA A 27 -14.56 -18.96 20.20
C ALA A 27 -13.79 -20.23 19.82
N CYS A 28 -12.94 -20.15 18.79
CA CYS A 28 -12.03 -21.24 18.42
C CYS A 28 -11.07 -21.60 19.55
N THR A 29 -10.43 -20.60 20.16
CA THR A 29 -9.48 -20.81 21.26
C THR A 29 -10.15 -21.47 22.47
N ALA A 30 -11.39 -21.08 22.79
CA ALA A 30 -12.19 -21.71 23.84
C ALA A 30 -12.54 -23.18 23.54
N MET A 31 -12.47 -23.61 22.28
CA MET A 31 -12.74 -25.00 21.86
C MET A 31 -11.51 -25.92 21.97
N VAL A 32 -10.30 -25.36 22.10
CA VAL A 32 -9.03 -26.09 22.33
C VAL A 32 -9.06 -27.05 23.53
N PRO A 33 -9.52 -26.66 24.74
CA PRO A 33 -9.55 -27.55 25.92
C PRO A 33 -10.47 -28.78 25.77
N PHE A 34 -11.31 -28.83 24.73
CA PHE A 34 -12.18 -29.98 24.44
C PHE A 34 -11.49 -31.08 23.61
N GLY A 35 -10.16 -31.03 23.44
CA GLY A 35 -9.38 -32.03 22.69
C GLY A 35 -9.41 -31.83 21.16
N LEU A 36 -10.02 -30.73 20.69
CA LEU A 36 -10.11 -30.37 19.27
C LEU A 36 -8.91 -29.53 18.79
N THR A 37 -7.82 -29.46 19.58
CA THR A 37 -6.65 -28.61 19.35
C THR A 37 -6.13 -28.66 17.91
N ASN A 38 -6.01 -29.85 17.32
CA ASN A 38 -5.49 -29.98 15.95
C ASN A 38 -6.43 -29.37 14.91
N VAL A 39 -7.74 -29.59 15.04
CA VAL A 39 -8.76 -29.08 14.12
C VAL A 39 -8.87 -27.56 14.23
N VAL A 40 -8.92 -27.06 15.46
CA VAL A 40 -9.00 -25.62 15.74
C VAL A 40 -7.76 -24.90 15.22
N THR A 41 -6.57 -25.44 15.51
CA THR A 41 -5.31 -24.84 15.05
C THR A 41 -5.24 -24.79 13.53
N TYR A 42 -5.57 -25.89 12.86
CA TYR A 42 -5.57 -25.95 11.40
C TYR A 42 -6.56 -24.95 10.78
N ALA A 43 -7.79 -24.87 11.34
CA ALA A 43 -8.80 -23.92 10.89
C ALA A 43 -8.34 -22.46 11.06
N LEU A 44 -7.72 -22.12 12.20
CA LEU A 44 -7.18 -20.79 12.45
C LEU A 44 -6.03 -20.44 11.49
N SER A 45 -5.12 -21.38 11.22
CA SER A 45 -4.02 -21.15 10.28
C SER A 45 -4.51 -20.90 8.86
N VAL A 46 -5.46 -21.70 8.36
CA VAL A 46 -6.04 -21.50 7.03
C VAL A 46 -6.79 -20.17 6.97
N ALA A 47 -7.57 -19.83 8.00
CA ALA A 47 -8.26 -18.54 8.08
C ALA A 47 -7.28 -17.37 8.02
N ALA A 48 -6.18 -17.42 8.78
CA ALA A 48 -5.16 -16.38 8.78
C ALA A 48 -4.53 -16.16 7.39
N ILE A 49 -4.24 -17.24 6.66
CA ILE A 49 -3.69 -17.18 5.29
C ILE A 49 -4.70 -16.50 4.35
N VAL A 50 -5.97 -16.92 4.38
CA VAL A 50 -7.02 -16.36 3.52
C VAL A 50 -7.23 -14.88 3.82
N ILE A 51 -7.33 -14.50 5.10
CA ILE A 51 -7.49 -13.10 5.53
C ILE A 51 -6.32 -12.26 5.05
N THR A 52 -5.09 -12.73 5.26
CA THR A 52 -3.88 -12.03 4.84
C THR A 52 -3.87 -11.83 3.32
N GLY A 53 -4.18 -12.88 2.55
CA GLY A 53 -4.26 -12.79 1.09
C GLY A 53 -5.30 -11.76 0.61
N VAL A 54 -6.46 -11.72 1.27
CA VAL A 54 -7.52 -10.75 1.00
C VAL A 54 -7.08 -9.31 1.28
N VAL A 55 -6.44 -9.06 2.42
CA VAL A 55 -5.91 -7.73 2.79
C VAL A 55 -4.85 -7.27 1.80
N LEU A 56 -3.94 -8.17 1.38
CA LEU A 56 -2.93 -7.84 0.36
C LEU A 56 -3.60 -7.42 -0.96
N ILE A 57 -4.60 -8.16 -1.44
CA ILE A 57 -5.30 -7.85 -2.70
C ILE A 57 -5.96 -6.48 -2.65
N GLN A 58 -6.57 -6.11 -1.52
CA GLN A 58 -7.15 -4.78 -1.34
C GLN A 58 -6.07 -3.70 -1.36
N GLY A 59 -4.96 -3.90 -0.63
CA GLY A 59 -3.83 -2.97 -0.61
C GLY A 59 -3.24 -2.70 -1.98
N TYR A 60 -3.07 -3.74 -2.81
CA TYR A 60 -2.58 -3.58 -4.19
C TYR A 60 -3.50 -2.70 -5.05
N ARG A 61 -4.83 -2.87 -4.93
CA ARG A 61 -5.80 -2.09 -5.72
C ARG A 61 -5.80 -0.62 -5.31
N ASP A 62 -5.74 -0.35 -4.01
CA ASP A 62 -5.81 1.00 -3.49
C ASP A 62 -4.51 1.77 -3.81
N THR A 63 -3.35 1.13 -3.73
CA THR A 63 -2.06 1.72 -4.15
C THR A 63 -2.05 2.04 -5.65
N ALA A 64 -2.53 1.13 -6.51
CA ALA A 64 -2.60 1.37 -7.96
C ALA A 64 -3.52 2.55 -8.31
N ALA A 65 -4.65 2.71 -7.59
CA ALA A 65 -5.54 3.84 -7.79
C ALA A 65 -4.92 5.17 -7.34
N ILE A 66 -4.07 5.17 -6.31
CA ILE A 66 -3.32 6.34 -5.88
C ILE A 66 -2.29 6.73 -6.94
N HIS A 67 -1.50 5.77 -7.43
CA HIS A 67 -0.49 6.02 -8.47
C HIS A 67 -1.12 6.62 -9.73
N ALA A 68 -2.22 6.05 -10.23
CA ALA A 68 -2.92 6.59 -11.41
C ALA A 68 -3.42 8.04 -11.22
N LYS A 69 -3.88 8.40 -10.00
CA LYS A 69 -4.30 9.78 -9.71
C LYS A 69 -3.11 10.74 -9.64
N LEU A 70 -1.97 10.29 -9.12
CA LEU A 70 -0.74 11.09 -9.08
C LEU A 70 -0.19 11.31 -10.48
N ASP A 71 -0.19 10.28 -11.33
CA ASP A 71 0.21 10.37 -12.72
C ASP A 71 -0.63 11.39 -13.49
N GLU A 72 -1.95 11.37 -13.32
CA GLU A 72 -2.85 12.36 -13.93
C GLU A 72 -2.52 13.80 -13.46
N ILE A 73 -2.21 13.99 -12.17
CA ILE A 73 -1.81 15.30 -11.65
C ILE A 73 -0.47 15.74 -12.25
N ILE A 74 0.52 14.84 -12.35
CA ILE A 74 1.83 15.14 -12.94
C ILE A 74 1.69 15.54 -14.41
N VAL A 75 0.83 14.85 -15.17
CA VAL A 75 0.55 15.17 -16.58
C VAL A 75 -0.19 16.51 -16.71
N ALA A 76 -1.16 16.79 -15.84
CA ALA A 76 -1.99 17.99 -15.91
C ALA A 76 -1.25 19.26 -15.47
N LEU A 77 -0.34 19.14 -14.50
CA LEU A 77 0.46 20.25 -14.00
C LEU A 77 1.70 20.36 -14.91
N GLN A 78 1.64 21.16 -15.98
CA GLN A 78 2.70 21.28 -17.00
C GLN A 78 4.10 21.68 -16.47
N GLU A 79 4.20 22.13 -15.21
CA GLU A 79 5.48 22.37 -14.52
C GLU A 79 6.03 21.13 -13.77
N THR A 80 5.22 20.09 -13.57
CA THR A 80 5.69 18.85 -12.95
C THR A 80 6.34 18.01 -14.02
N ARG A 81 7.62 17.67 -13.81
CA ARG A 81 8.38 16.91 -14.79
C ARG A 81 7.69 15.57 -15.06
N ASN A 82 7.17 15.39 -16.26
CA ASN A 82 6.52 14.16 -16.75
C ASN A 82 7.42 12.91 -16.74
N ASN A 83 8.69 13.04 -16.32
CA ASN A 83 9.65 11.94 -16.25
C ASN A 83 9.50 11.04 -15.01
N VAL A 84 8.59 11.35 -14.10
CA VAL A 84 8.28 10.51 -12.93
C VAL A 84 6.99 9.70 -13.09
N VAL A 85 6.22 9.92 -14.17
CA VAL A 85 4.99 9.18 -14.48
C VAL A 85 5.35 7.73 -14.78
N GLY A 86 4.71 6.79 -14.08
CA GLY A 86 4.93 5.35 -14.28
C GLY A 86 6.29 4.82 -13.79
N LEU A 87 7.05 5.60 -13.01
CA LEU A 87 8.35 5.21 -12.46
C LEU A 87 8.26 3.95 -11.59
N GLU A 88 7.11 3.65 -11.00
CA GLU A 88 6.87 2.44 -10.19
C GLU A 88 6.97 1.12 -10.98
N HIS A 89 6.92 1.18 -12.31
CA HIS A 89 7.07 0.03 -13.19
C HIS A 89 8.52 -0.15 -13.68
N ALA A 90 9.40 0.82 -13.41
CA ALA A 90 10.79 0.78 -13.82
C ALA A 90 11.62 -0.19 -12.96
N GLU A 91 12.79 -0.56 -13.46
CA GLU A 91 13.69 -1.47 -12.74
C GLU A 91 14.27 -0.76 -11.49
N PRO A 92 14.53 -1.46 -10.37
CA PRO A 92 14.94 -0.82 -9.11
C PRO A 92 16.19 0.07 -9.23
N GLU A 93 17.10 -0.26 -10.15
CA GLU A 93 18.30 0.52 -10.45
C GLU A 93 17.98 1.83 -11.17
N GLU A 94 17.02 1.81 -12.10
CA GLU A 94 16.55 2.99 -12.83
C GLU A 94 15.81 3.95 -11.91
N ILE A 95 14.99 3.43 -10.99
CA ILE A 95 14.30 4.23 -9.96
C ILE A 95 15.32 4.99 -9.11
N LYS A 96 16.37 4.31 -8.63
CA LYS A 96 17.43 4.94 -7.84
C LYS A 96 18.19 6.00 -8.63
N ALA A 97 18.49 5.74 -9.90
CA ALA A 97 19.17 6.70 -10.75
C ALA A 97 18.32 7.96 -10.98
N HIS A 98 17.01 7.80 -11.20
CA HIS A 98 16.08 8.91 -11.34
C HIS A 98 15.93 9.71 -10.04
N LEU A 99 15.81 9.04 -8.90
CA LEU A 99 15.78 9.68 -7.58
C LEU A 99 17.08 10.47 -7.29
N ALA A 100 18.24 9.87 -7.53
CA ALA A 100 19.53 10.55 -7.31
C ALA A 100 19.66 11.80 -8.18
N ARG A 101 19.20 11.75 -9.44
CA ARG A 101 19.20 12.92 -10.33
C ARG A 101 18.24 14.00 -9.83
N LEU A 102 17.06 13.61 -9.35
CA LEU A 102 16.08 14.51 -8.72
C LEU A 102 16.65 15.25 -7.53
N GLU A 103 17.30 14.53 -6.62
CA GLU A 103 17.91 15.08 -5.42
C GLU A 103 19.05 16.05 -5.76
N MET A 104 19.87 15.70 -6.76
CA MET A 104 20.92 16.60 -7.25
C MET A 104 20.37 17.89 -7.85
N GLU A 105 19.36 17.78 -8.73
CA GLU A 105 18.71 18.94 -9.36
C GLU A 105 18.05 19.86 -8.33
N ALA A 106 17.38 19.29 -7.31
CA ALA A 106 16.78 20.05 -6.22
C ALA A 106 17.84 20.77 -5.38
N ALA A 107 18.93 20.08 -5.01
CA ALA A 107 20.03 20.69 -4.27
C ALA A 107 20.74 21.80 -5.06
N GLU A 108 20.78 21.72 -6.39
CA GLU A 108 21.30 22.79 -7.25
C GLU A 108 20.36 23.99 -7.33
N ALA A 109 19.05 23.77 -7.38
CA ALA A 109 18.05 24.83 -7.37
C ALA A 109 18.07 25.61 -6.04
N ASP A 110 18.15 24.90 -4.91
CA ASP A 110 18.24 25.52 -3.58
C ASP A 110 19.52 26.37 -3.44
N ARG A 111 20.67 25.87 -3.91
CA ARG A 111 21.93 26.65 -3.91
C ARG A 111 21.84 27.92 -4.75
N LYS A 112 21.25 27.84 -5.95
CA LYS A 112 21.05 29.02 -6.80
C LYS A 112 20.10 30.04 -6.16
N ALA A 113 19.05 29.58 -5.48
CA ALA A 113 18.14 30.46 -4.76
C ALA A 113 18.83 31.19 -3.59
N GLU A 114 19.77 30.53 -2.88
CA GLU A 114 20.60 31.17 -1.86
C GLU A 114 21.59 32.19 -2.46
N GLU A 115 22.22 31.88 -3.58
CA GLU A 115 23.18 32.78 -4.26
C GLU A 115 22.48 34.03 -4.85
N ASP A 116 21.32 33.87 -5.50
CA ASP A 116 20.54 34.99 -6.04
C ASP A 116 19.90 35.85 -4.94
N GLY A 117 19.48 35.22 -3.82
CA GLY A 117 18.99 35.92 -2.64
C GLY A 117 20.07 36.72 -1.90
N ALA A 118 21.32 36.23 -1.90
CA ALA A 118 22.47 36.91 -1.33
C ALA A 118 23.01 38.05 -2.23
N SER A 119 22.78 37.99 -3.54
CA SER A 119 23.18 39.06 -4.48
C SER A 119 22.20 40.24 -4.54
N ALA A 120 20.99 40.10 -3.99
CA ALA A 120 19.95 41.14 -3.99
C ALA A 120 19.83 41.92 -2.66
N ALA A 121 20.63 41.58 -1.65
CA ALA A 121 20.70 42.23 -0.33
C ALA A 121 21.98 43.08 -0.19
#